data_AF-A0A6I5NNY8-F1
#
_entry.id   AF-A0A6I5NNY8-F1
#
_cell.length_a   1.000
_cell.length_b   1.000
_cell.length_c   1.000
_cell.angle_alpha   90.00
_cell.angle_beta   90.00
_cell.angle_gamma   90.00
#
_symmetry.space_group_name_H-M   'P 1'
#
loop_
_entity.id
_entity.type
_entity.pdbx_description
1 polymer ?
#
loop_
_entity_poly.entity_id
_entity_poly.type
_entity_poly.pdbx_seq_one_letter_code
_entity_poly.pdbx_strand_id
1 'polypeptide(L)' 'MKRGEIYYANLHPTMGSETAKRCPVLIVSNNANNFAAKTVKILTITSDAKTGFIKNIQSAIQQ' A
#
# COMPACT_ATOMS: atom_id res chain seq x y z
N MET A 1 -11.62 3.13 -9.02
CA MET A 1 -10.40 2.64 -8.36
C MET A 1 -10.23 1.15 -8.65
N LYS A 2 -9.34 0.83 -9.58
CA LYS A 2 -9.01 -0.53 -10.01
C LYS A 2 -7.63 -0.93 -9.48
N ARG A 3 -7.43 -2.23 -9.27
CA ARG A 3 -6.15 -2.81 -8.89
C ARG A 3 -5.10 -2.49 -9.96
N GLY A 4 -3.93 -2.02 -9.53
CA GLY A 4 -2.84 -1.64 -10.42
C GLY A 4 -2.79 -0.15 -10.79
N GLU A 5 -3.83 0.62 -10.49
CA GLU A 5 -3.81 2.07 -10.69
C GLU A 5 -2.94 2.76 -9.63
N ILE A 6 -2.24 3.83 -10.03
CA ILE A 6 -1.40 4.65 -9.16
C ILE A 6 -2.09 5.99 -8.92
N TYR A 7 -2.17 6.38 -7.65
CA TYR A 7 -2.75 7.66 -7.22
C TYR A 7 -1.80 8.40 -6.30
N TYR A 8 -1.93 9.73 -6.20
CA TYR A 8 -1.27 10.49 -5.13
C TYR A 8 -2.21 10.58 -3.93
N ALA A 9 -1.76 10.04 -2.79
CA ALA A 9 -2.48 10.15 -1.53
C ALA A 9 -1.74 11.08 -0.57
N ASN A 10 -2.50 11.87 0.19
CA ASN A 10 -1.99 12.57 1.36
C ASN A 10 -2.28 11.71 2.58
N LEU A 11 -1.23 11.25 3.27
CA LEU A 11 -1.35 10.35 4.42
C LEU A 11 -1.31 11.07 5.78
N HIS A 12 -1.27 12.40 5.81
CA HIS A 12 -1.27 13.17 7.05
C HIS A 12 -2.69 13.36 7.62
N PRO A 13 -2.91 13.27 8.96
CA PRO A 13 -1.92 13.04 10.02
C PRO A 13 -1.52 11.57 10.18
N THR A 14 -0.28 11.34 10.61
CA THR A 14 0.28 10.01 10.86
C THR A 14 0.77 9.87 12.30
N MET A 15 0.86 8.64 12.79
CA MET A 15 1.37 8.36 14.13
C MET A 15 2.74 7.66 14.08
N GLY A 16 3.71 8.15 14.84
CA GLY A 16 5.03 7.52 14.97
C GLY A 16 5.87 7.56 13.69
N SER A 17 6.32 6.38 13.20
CA SER A 17 7.17 6.24 12.00
C SER A 17 6.38 5.96 10.72
N GLU A 18 5.06 6.15 10.73
CA GLU A 18 4.22 6.08 9.54
C GLU A 18 4.61 7.15 8.50
N THR A 19 4.30 6.91 7.22
CA THR A 19 4.71 7.79 6.13
C THR A 19 3.88 9.08 6.11
N ALA A 20 4.42 10.17 6.63
CA ALA A 20 3.77 11.48 6.77
C ALA A 20 3.88 12.42 5.55
N LYS A 21 3.76 11.90 4.31
CA LYS A 21 3.94 12.72 3.10
C LYS A 21 2.92 12.43 2.02
N ARG A 22 2.73 13.40 1.13
CA ARG A 22 2.02 13.16 -0.14
C ARG A 22 2.92 12.36 -1.07
N CYS A 23 2.51 11.14 -1.39
CA CYS A 23 3.32 10.21 -2.18
C CYS A 23 2.44 9.40 -3.15
N PRO A 24 3.05 8.87 -4.22
CA PRO A 24 2.36 7.93 -5.09
C PRO A 24 2.09 6.62 -4.34
N VAL A 25 0.89 6.09 -4.51
CA VAL A 25 0.40 4.87 -3.88
C VAL A 25 -0.21 3.96 -4.95
N LEU A 26 0.01 2.66 -4.82
CA LEU A 26 -0.49 1.62 -5.71
C LEU A 26 -1.70 0.92 -5.09
N ILE A 27 -2.79 0.78 -5.84
CA ILE A 27 -3.94 0.01 -5.39
C ILE A 27 -3.67 -1.50 -5.53
N VAL A 28 -3.75 -2.22 -4.41
CA VAL A 28 -3.49 -3.67 -4.36
C VAL A 28 -4.73 -4.52 -4.08
N SER A 29 -5.78 -3.94 -3.50
CA SER A 29 -7.06 -4.63 -3.30
C SER A 29 -7.76 -4.92 -4.62
N ASN A 30 -8.52 -6.01 -4.64
CA ASN A 30 -9.25 -6.45 -5.84
C ASN A 30 -10.37 -5.48 -6.23
N ASN A 31 -10.80 -5.53 -7.50
CA ASN A 31 -11.77 -4.58 -8.04
C ASN A 31 -13.17 -4.72 -7.41
N ALA A 32 -13.58 -5.94 -7.05
CA ALA A 32 -14.88 -6.18 -6.43
C ALA A 32 -14.98 -5.50 -5.05
N ASN A 33 -13.92 -5.62 -4.24
CA ASN A 33 -13.81 -4.97 -2.94
C ASN A 33 -13.71 -3.45 -3.09
N ASN A 34 -12.95 -2.95 -4.07
CA ASN A 34 -12.86 -1.51 -4.32
C ASN A 34 -14.19 -0.89 -4.76
N PHE A 35 -15.10 -1.70 -5.31
CA PHE A 35 -16.45 -1.27 -5.67
C PHE A 35 -17.42 -1.36 -4.49
N ALA A 36 -17.38 -2.44 -3.72
CA ALA A 36 -18.31 -2.68 -2.62
C ALA A 36 -17.95 -1.93 -1.32
N ALA A 37 -16.66 -1.68 -1.07
CA ALA A 37 -16.19 -1.07 0.16
C ALA A 37 -15.98 0.45 0.02
N LYS A 38 -16.13 1.18 1.12
CA LYS A 38 -15.74 2.61 1.21
C LYS A 38 -14.22 2.80 1.34
N THR A 39 -13.46 1.73 1.53
CA THR A 39 -12.01 1.74 1.73
C THR A 39 -11.30 0.89 0.69
N VAL A 40 -10.06 1.29 0.37
CA VAL A 40 -9.19 0.63 -0.61
C VAL A 40 -7.85 0.35 0.04
N LYS A 41 -7.28 -0.84 -0.20
CA LYS A 41 -5.95 -1.18 0.31
C LYS A 41 -4.90 -0.68 -0.69
N ILE A 42 -3.96 0.11 -0.19
CA ILE A 42 -2.91 0.75 -0.97
C ILE A 42 -1.53 0.35 -0.45
N LEU A 43 -0.53 0.37 -1.33
CA LEU A 43 0.89 0.31 -0.96
C LEU A 43 1.57 1.62 -1.34
N THR A 44 2.33 2.18 -0.41
CA THR A 44 3.08 3.41 -0.64
C THR A 44 4.35 3.14 -1.44
N ILE A 45 4.60 3.96 -2.46
CA ILE A 45 5.83 3.89 -3.25
C ILE A 45 6.82 4.92 -2.68
N THR A 46 7.94 4.45 -2.15
CA THR A 46 9.03 5.27 -1.61
C THR A 46 10.25 5.20 -2.52
N SER A 47 11.00 6.31 -2.62
CA SER A 47 12.28 6.38 -3.33
C SER A 47 13.41 5.63 -2.62
N ASP A 48 13.28 5.40 -1.31
CA ASP A 48 14.19 4.53 -0.56
C ASP A 48 13.74 3.08 -0.73
N ALA A 49 14.49 2.32 -1.52
CA ALA A 49 14.26 0.92 -1.77
C ALA A 49 14.86 0.05 -0.65
N LYS A 50 14.52 0.31 0.61
CA LYS A 50 14.84 -0.65 1.68
C LYS A 50 14.10 -1.95 1.39
N THR A 51 14.85 -2.97 0.98
CA THR A 51 14.42 -4.34 0.67
C THR A 51 13.94 -5.11 1.92
N GLY A 52 13.24 -4.45 2.85
CA GLY A 52 12.76 -5.03 4.10
C GLY A 52 11.33 -5.56 4.04
N PHE A 53 10.48 -4.98 3.19
CA PHE A 53 9.04 -5.29 3.21
C PHE A 53 8.66 -6.55 2.38
N ILE A 54 9.50 -6.94 1.41
CA ILE A 54 9.23 -8.09 0.50
C ILE A 54 9.99 -9.36 0.92
N LYS A 55 10.42 -9.49 2.19
CA LYS A 55 11.05 -10.74 2.68
C LYS A 55 10.10 -11.70 3.40
N ASN A 56 8.85 -11.33 3.67
CA ASN A 56 8.02 -12.09 4.62
C ASN A 56 6.71 -12.69 4.07
N ILE A 57 6.55 -12.84 2.75
CA ILE A 57 5.39 -13.55 2.16
C ILE A 57 5.74 -15.00 1.77
N GLN A 58 7.02 -15.33 1.58
CA GLN A 58 7.47 -16.69 1.24
C GLN A 58 7.70 -17.57 2.47
N SER A 59 7.96 -16.99 3.64
CA SER A 59 8.32 -17.70 4.88
C SER A 59 7.13 -18.34 5.62
N ALA A 60 5.88 -18.01 5.26
CA ALA A 60 4.67 -18.53 5.92
C ALA A 60 4.02 -19.73 5.20
N ILE A 61 4.61 -20.20 4.09
CA ILE A 61 4.11 -21.38 3.31
C ILE A 61 5.11 -22.56 3.38
N GLN A 62 6.18 -22.45 4.19
CA GLN A 62 7.22 -23.48 4.34
C GLN A 62 7.39 -23.94 5.82
N GLN A 63 6.35 -23.84 6.65
CA GLN A 63 6.29 -24.51 7.95
C GLN A 63 4.97 -25.27 8.07
#